data_AF-A0A7C1QSQ3-F1
#
_entry.id   AF-A0A7C1QSQ3-F1
#
_cell.length_a   1.000
_cell.length_b   1.000
_cell.length_c   1.000
_cell.angle_alpha   90.00
_cell.angle_beta   90.00
_cell.angle_gamma   90.00
#
_symmetry.space_group_name_H-M   'P 1'
#
loop_
_entity.id
_entity.type
_entity.pdbx_description
1 polymer ?
#
loop_
_entity_poly.entity_id
_entity_poly.type
_entity_poly.pdbx_seq_one_letter_code
_entity_poly.pdbx_strand_id
1 'polypeptide(L)' 'MTRRIHVAACCDENYVPYVAVMMLSALSSTAGTPITFHLINCSISPQSIRKLQDLIDRH' A
#
# COMPACT_ATOMS: atom_id res chain seq x y z
N MET A 1 -13.20 -16.26 12.50
CA MET A 1 -11.98 -15.70 11.87
C MET A 1 -12.39 -14.55 10.99
N THR A 2 -11.97 -13.32 11.29
CA THR A 2 -12.17 -12.18 10.38
C THR A 2 -11.30 -12.40 9.14
N ARG A 3 -11.94 -12.42 7.97
CA ARG A 3 -11.28 -12.68 6.69
C ARG A 3 -10.39 -11.46 6.37
N ARG A 4 -9.08 -11.65 6.36
CA ARG A 4 -8.10 -10.60 6.02
C ARG A 4 -7.76 -10.68 4.54
N ILE A 5 -7.69 -9.55 3.86
CA ILE A 5 -7.27 -9.46 2.46
C ILE A 5 -5.76 -9.24 2.42
N HIS A 6 -5.05 -10.02 1.61
CA HIS A 6 -3.62 -9.87 1.39
C HIS A 6 -3.40 -9.41 -0.05
N VAL A 7 -2.70 -8.28 -0.21
CA VAL A 7 -2.38 -7.70 -1.52
C VAL A 7 -0.87 -7.61 -1.64
N ALA A 8 -0.30 -8.22 -2.68
CA ALA A 8 1.10 -8.08 -3.00
C ALA A 8 1.28 -7.13 -4.20
N ALA A 9 2.21 -6.20 -4.10
CA ALA A 9 2.60 -5.29 -5.17
C ALA A 9 4.12 -5.27 -5.31
N CYS A 10 4.61 -5.13 -6.53
CA CYS A 10 6.03 -4.97 -6.84
C CYS A 10 6.17 -3.75 -7.73
N CYS A 11 7.04 -2.81 -7.35
CA CYS A 11 7.30 -1.63 -8.14
C CYS A 11 8.65 -1.00 -7.80
N ASP A 12 9.13 -0.13 -8.69
CA ASP A 12 10.28 0.74 -8.44
C ASP A 12 9.85 2.13 -7.94
N GLU A 13 10.82 3.01 -7.70
CA GLU A 13 10.62 4.37 -7.19
C GLU A 13 9.60 5.19 -8.02
N ASN A 14 9.65 5.07 -9.35
CA ASN A 14 8.82 5.89 -10.24
C ASN A 14 7.34 5.51 -10.16
N TYR A 15 7.06 4.30 -9.65
CA TYR A 15 5.72 3.75 -9.55
C TYR A 15 5.09 3.91 -8.15
N VAL A 16 5.82 4.46 -7.17
CA VAL A 16 5.32 4.67 -5.80
C VAL A 16 4.01 5.48 -5.76
N PRO A 17 3.82 6.57 -6.53
CA PRO A 17 2.55 7.30 -6.50
C PRO A 17 1.37 6.45 -6.97
N TYR A 18 1.59 5.57 -7.95
CA TYR A 18 0.54 4.71 -8.49
C TYR A 18 0.21 3.57 -7.52
N VAL A 19 1.22 3.00 -6.85
CA VAL A 19 0.98 2.00 -5.80
C VAL A 19 0.20 2.60 -4.63
N ALA A 20 0.48 3.87 -4.28
CA ALA A 20 -0.27 4.60 -3.26
C ALA A 20 -1.76 4.73 -3.63
N VAL A 21 -2.06 5.16 -4.86
CA VAL A 21 -3.44 5.27 -5.34
C VAL A 21 -4.15 3.92 -5.32
N MET A 22 -3.49 2.86 -5.75
CA MET A 22 -4.04 1.50 -5.70
C MET A 22 -4.36 1.09 -4.25
N MET A 23 -3.42 1.28 -3.32
CA MET A 23 -3.61 0.93 -1.90
C MET A 23 -4.76 1.73 -1.27
N LEU A 24 -4.83 3.03 -1.51
CA LEU A 24 -5.91 3.90 -1.03
C LEU A 24 -7.27 3.50 -1.61
N SER A 25 -7.33 3.19 -2.90
CA SER A 25 -8.57 2.76 -3.55
C SER A 25 -9.09 1.43 -2.97
N ALA A 26 -8.18 0.51 -2.64
CA ALA A 26 -8.53 -0.75 -2.00
C ALA A 26 -9.09 -0.53 -0.59
N LEU A 27 -8.43 0.30 0.23
CA LEU A 27 -8.90 0.64 1.58
C LEU A 27 -10.30 1.29 1.55
N SER A 28 -10.51 2.25 0.66
CA SER A 28 -11.80 2.92 0.48
C SER A 28 -12.91 1.96 0.04
N SER A 29 -12.58 0.97 -0.80
CA SER A 29 -13.58 0.04 -1.37
C SER A 29 -13.92 -1.14 -0.46
N THR A 30 -13.06 -1.46 0.51
CA THR A 30 -13.25 -2.59 1.44
C THR A 30 -13.33 -2.14 2.89
N ALA A 31 -14.19 -1.17 3.17
CA ALA A 31 -14.42 -0.67 4.52
C ALA A 31 -14.77 -1.81 5.51
N GLY A 32 -14.15 -1.78 6.69
CA GLY A 32 -14.34 -2.78 7.74
C GLY A 32 -13.64 -4.12 7.50
N THR A 33 -12.93 -4.30 6.37
CA THR A 33 -12.13 -5.49 6.12
C THR A 33 -10.64 -5.18 6.26
N PRO A 34 -9.91 -5.84 7.18
CA PRO A 34 -8.47 -5.63 7.32
C PRO A 34 -7.73 -6.05 6.04
N ILE A 35 -6.87 -5.14 5.53
CA ILE A 35 -5.97 -5.41 4.41
C ILE A 35 -4.52 -5.42 4.91
N THR A 36 -3.70 -6.32 4.38
CA THR A 36 -2.24 -6.29 4.53
C THR A 36 -1.60 -6.17 3.16
N PHE A 37 -0.80 -5.11 2.98
CA PHE A 37 -0.03 -4.88 1.77
C PHE A 37 1.39 -5.41 1.92
N HIS A 38 1.82 -6.23 0.95
CA HIS A 38 3.18 -6.73 0.82
C HIS A 38 3.83 -6.02 -0.36
N LEU A 39 4.78 -5.12 -0.08
CA LEU A 39 5.49 -4.40 -1.12
C LEU A 39 6.87 -5.03 -1.36
N ILE A 40 7.05 -5.62 -2.53
CA ILE A 40 8.36 -6.08 -3.00
C ILE A 40 9.09 -4.83 -3.52
N ASN A 41 10.07 -4.39 -2.73
CA ASN A 41 10.83 -3.19 -3.00
C ASN A 41 11.88 -3.42 -4.09
N CYS A 42 11.72 -2.78 -5.25
CA CYS A 42 12.75 -2.68 -6.30
C CYS A 42 13.40 -1.29 -6.27
N SER A 43 14.33 -1.07 -5.33
CA SER A 43 15.11 0.18 -5.22
C SER A 43 14.29 1.45 -4.92
N ILE A 44 13.17 1.30 -4.22
CA ILE A 44 12.40 2.40 -3.64
C ILE A 44 13.20 3.00 -2.48
N SER A 45 13.36 4.32 -2.51
CA SER A 45 14.05 5.10 -1.50
C SER A 45 13.36 5.00 -0.14
N PRO A 46 14.12 5.01 0.97
CA PRO A 46 13.53 4.98 2.31
C PRO A 46 12.57 6.15 2.57
N GLN A 47 12.82 7.31 1.95
CA GLN A 47 11.95 8.48 2.09
C GLN A 47 10.58 8.24 1.43
N SER A 48 10.55 7.62 0.26
CA SER A 48 9.32 7.29 -0.45
C SER A 48 8.53 6.18 0.24
N ILE A 49 9.20 5.17 0.81
CA ILE A 49 8.54 4.17 1.67
C ILE A 49 7.87 4.82 2.89
N ARG A 50 8.56 5.75 3.57
CA ARG A 50 7.98 6.46 4.73
C ARG A 50 6.77 7.29 4.33
N LYS A 51 6.86 8.05 3.23
CA LYS A 51 5.72 8.83 2.71
C LYS A 51 4.53 7.95 2.36
N LEU A 52 4.79 6.77 1.77
CA LEU A 52 3.74 5.80 1.44
C LEU A 52 3.07 5.25 2.70
N GLN A 53 3.86 4.90 3.72
CA GLN A 53 3.35 4.45 5.02
C GLN A 53 2.52 5.54 5.71
N ASP A 54 3.05 6.77 5.78
CA ASP A 54 2.35 7.92 6.36
C ASP A 54 1.02 8.22 5.64
N LEU A 55 0.96 8.01 4.32
CA LEU A 55 -0.27 8.19 3.54
C LEU A 55 -1.31 7.12 3.86
N ILE A 56 -0.88 5.86 4.03
CA ILE A 56 -1.76 4.73 4.35
C ILE A 56 -2.28 4.84 5.78
N ASP A 57 -1.44 5.21 6.74
CA ASP A 57 -1.81 5.31 8.16
C ASP A 57 -2.79 6.46 8.45
N ARG A 58 -2.87 7.44 7.55
CA ARG A 58 -3.80 8.58 7.65
C ARG A 58 -5.16 8.33 7.00
N HIS A 59 -5.31 7.24 6.25
CA HIS A 59 -6.54 6.90 5.53
C HIS A 59 -7.44 6.01 6.37
#